data_AF-N6U2G6-F1
#
_entry.id   AF-N6U2G6-F1
#
_cell.length_a   1.000
_cell.length_b   1.000
_cell.length_c   1.000
_cell.angle_alpha   90.00
_cell.angle_beta   90.00
_cell.angle_gamma   90.00
#
_symmetry.space_group_name_H-M   'P 1'
#
loop_
_entity.id
_entity.type
_entity.pdbx_description
1 polymer ?
#
loop_
_entity_poly.entity_id
_entity_poly.type
_entity_poly.pdbx_seq_one_letter_code
_entity_poly.pdbx_strand_id
1 'polypeptide(L)'
;MSRLDDALGYELDDDLATVMEFLKEISAPRSFSVLKDADRAEELRETLFRIEDRKALLGKPFERRMVNERLRQDEHLMLMYQQM
;
A
#
# COMPACT_ATOMS: atom_id res chain seq x y z
N MET A 1 -14.07 -9.43 7.74
CA MET A 1 -12.65 -9.07 7.92
C MET A 1 -12.56 -7.55 8.05
N SER A 2 -11.64 -7.00 8.84
CA SER A 2 -11.43 -5.54 8.90
C SER A 2 -10.64 -5.08 7.67
N ARG A 3 -10.90 -3.86 7.16
CA ARG A 3 -10.10 -3.26 6.06
C ARG A 3 -8.60 -3.23 6.36
N LEU A 4 -8.25 -3.16 7.64
CA LEU A 4 -6.86 -3.14 8.10
C LEU A 4 -6.26 -4.56 8.10
N ASP A 5 -7.08 -5.59 8.37
CA ASP A 5 -6.68 -6.99 8.21
C ASP A 5 -6.48 -7.33 6.74
N ASP A 6 -7.31 -6.78 5.84
CA ASP A 6 -7.16 -6.97 4.39
C ASP A 6 -5.91 -6.23 3.85
N ALA A 7 -5.52 -5.13 4.49
CA ALA A 7 -4.35 -4.33 4.10
C ALA A 7 -3.02 -4.91 4.60
N LEU A 8 -3.01 -5.48 5.80
CA LEU A 8 -1.80 -5.89 6.53
C LEU A 8 -1.80 -7.36 6.99
N GLY A 9 -2.75 -8.16 6.49
CA GLY A 9 -2.90 -9.57 6.87
C GLY A 9 -1.97 -10.51 6.11
N TYR A 10 -2.22 -11.82 6.27
CA TYR A 10 -1.39 -12.89 5.71
C TYR A 10 -1.09 -12.78 4.22
N GLU A 11 -2.02 -12.26 3.42
CA GLU A 11 -1.77 -12.08 1.98
C GLU A 11 -0.65 -11.05 1.68
N LEU A 12 -0.48 -10.03 2.55
CA LEU A 12 0.66 -9.12 2.44
C LEU A 12 1.97 -9.83 2.78
N ASP A 13 1.97 -10.69 3.79
CA ASP A 13 3.15 -11.46 4.17
C ASP A 13 3.60 -12.39 3.03
N ASP A 14 2.65 -13.05 2.37
CA ASP A 14 2.91 -13.89 1.19
C ASP A 14 3.46 -13.07 0.01
N ASP A 15 2.90 -11.88 -0.25
CA ASP A 15 3.40 -10.98 -1.30
C ASP A 15 4.80 -10.46 -0.96
N LEU A 16 5.10 -10.15 0.30
CA LEU A 16 6.44 -9.76 0.74
C LEU A 16 7.44 -10.92 0.66
N ALA A 17 7.03 -12.13 1.00
CA ALA A 17 7.83 -13.35 0.84
C ALA A 17 8.20 -13.55 -0.65
N THR A 18 7.23 -13.38 -1.54
CA THR A 18 7.43 -13.46 -3.00
C THR A 18 8.45 -12.43 -3.49
N VAL A 19 8.36 -11.16 -3.04
CA VAL A 19 9.36 -10.13 -3.37
C VAL A 19 10.75 -10.49 -2.82
N MET A 20 10.83 -11.02 -1.60
CA MET A 20 12.11 -11.43 -1.01
C MET A 20 12.77 -12.58 -1.78
N GLU A 21 12.00 -13.57 -2.25
CA GLU A 21 12.53 -14.63 -3.12
C GLU A 21 13.09 -14.04 -4.41
N PHE A 22 12.39 -13.08 -5.03
CA PHE A 22 12.90 -12.40 -6.22
C PHE A 22 14.23 -11.67 -5.97
N LEU A 23 14.37 -11.01 -4.81
CA LEU A 23 15.62 -10.36 -4.42
C LEU A 23 16.77 -11.37 -4.18
N LYS A 24 16.47 -12.58 -3.69
CA LYS A 24 17.45 -13.67 -3.58
C LYS A 24 17.90 -14.13 -4.96
N GLU A 25 16.97 -14.28 -5.89
CA GLU A 25 17.26 -14.68 -7.28
C GLU A 25 18.09 -13.65 -8.04
N ILE A 26 18.02 -12.37 -7.67
CA ILE A 26 18.92 -11.33 -8.20
C ILE A 26 20.27 -11.36 -7.48
N SER A 27 20.26 -11.41 -6.14
CA SER A 27 21.46 -11.19 -5.33
C SER A 27 22.44 -12.36 -5.36
N ALA A 28 21.95 -13.60 -5.44
CA ALA A 28 22.80 -14.79 -5.52
C ALA A 28 23.68 -14.81 -6.80
N PRO A 29 23.12 -14.64 -8.02
CA PRO A 29 23.92 -14.52 -9.24
C PRO A 29 24.43 -13.11 -9.53
N ARG A 30 24.04 -12.10 -8.72
CA ARG A 30 24.26 -10.66 -8.98
C ARG A 30 23.80 -10.23 -10.39
N SER A 31 22.64 -10.74 -10.80
CA SER A 31 22.15 -10.62 -12.17
C SER A 31 20.64 -10.44 -12.19
N PHE A 32 20.15 -9.61 -13.10
CA PHE A 32 18.73 -9.43 -13.38
C PHE A 32 18.19 -10.42 -14.42
N SER A 33 18.91 -11.52 -14.68
CA SER A 33 18.52 -12.52 -15.68
C SER A 33 17.17 -13.17 -15.41
N VAL A 34 16.73 -13.24 -14.15
CA VAL A 34 15.40 -13.69 -13.77
C VAL A 34 14.28 -12.88 -14.43
N LEU A 35 14.49 -11.59 -14.71
CA LEU A 35 13.53 -10.74 -15.42
C LEU A 35 13.38 -11.08 -16.92
N LYS A 36 14.24 -11.96 -17.47
CA LYS A 36 14.09 -12.46 -18.84
C LYS A 36 13.10 -13.62 -18.93
N ASP A 37 12.80 -14.26 -17.80
CA ASP A 37 11.70 -15.21 -17.71
C ASP A 37 10.41 -14.41 -17.61
N ALA A 38 9.55 -14.56 -18.62
CA ALA A 38 8.32 -13.78 -18.75
C ALA A 38 7.33 -14.09 -17.63
N ASP A 39 7.26 -15.34 -17.19
CA ASP A 39 6.35 -15.76 -16.13
C ASP A 39 6.81 -15.19 -14.78
N ARG A 40 8.13 -15.22 -14.52
CA ARG A 40 8.69 -14.61 -13.31
C ARG A 40 8.57 -13.10 -13.29
N ALA A 41 8.79 -12.44 -14.42
CA ALA A 41 8.63 -11.00 -14.54
C ALA A 41 7.17 -10.58 -14.30
N GLU A 42 6.22 -11.36 -14.81
CA GLU A 42 4.79 -11.12 -14.62
C GLU A 42 4.36 -11.35 -13.17
N GLU A 43 4.81 -12.44 -12.54
CA GLU A 43 4.54 -12.72 -11.12
C GLU A 43 5.02 -11.59 -10.20
N LEU A 44 6.23 -11.08 -10.42
CA LEU A 44 6.74 -9.93 -9.68
C LEU A 44 5.86 -8.69 -9.91
N ARG A 45 5.48 -8.43 -11.16
CA ARG A 45 4.67 -7.26 -11.53
C ARG A 45 3.32 -7.30 -10.82
N GLU A 46 2.61 -8.42 -10.89
CA GLU A 46 1.32 -8.60 -10.22
C GLU A 46 1.42 -8.46 -8.70
N THR A 47 2.46 -9.04 -8.11
CA THR A 47 2.72 -8.94 -6.66
C THR A 47 2.92 -7.48 -6.23
N LEU A 48 3.71 -6.71 -6.99
CA LEU A 48 3.90 -5.29 -6.71
C LEU A 48 2.60 -4.48 -6.88
N PHE A 49 1.76 -4.81 -7.87
CA PHE A 49 0.45 -4.18 -8.02
C PHE A 49 -0.47 -4.47 -6.83
N ARG A 50 -0.53 -5.73 -6.36
CA ARG A 50 -1.32 -6.08 -5.16
C ARG A 50 -0.86 -5.31 -3.93
N ILE A 51 0.45 -5.16 -3.73
CA ILE A 51 1.02 -4.37 -2.62
C ILE A 51 0.62 -2.89 -2.75
N GLU A 52 0.70 -2.31 -3.94
CA GLU A 52 0.32 -0.92 -4.18
C GLU A 52 -1.18 -0.70 -3.94
N ASP A 53 -2.04 -1.56 -4.47
CA ASP A 53 -3.49 -1.48 -4.30
C ASP A 53 -3.91 -1.55 -2.83
N ARG A 54 -3.19 -2.34 -2.01
CA ARG A 54 -3.43 -2.38 -0.55
C ARG A 54 -3.16 -1.05 0.14
N LYS A 55 -2.33 -0.15 -0.41
CA LYS A 55 -2.15 1.20 0.17
C LYS A 55 -3.45 1.99 0.20
N ALA A 56 -4.36 1.77 -0.75
CA ALA A 56 -5.67 2.42 -0.75
C ALA A 56 -6.55 1.97 0.44
N LEU A 57 -6.27 0.80 1.02
CA LEU A 57 -7.00 0.26 2.17
C LEU A 57 -6.55 0.88 3.50
N LEU A 58 -5.30 1.34 3.60
CA LEU A 58 -4.72 1.94 4.82
C LEU A 58 -5.36 3.28 5.20
N GLY A 59 -6.14 3.89 4.31
CA GLY A 59 -6.76 5.19 4.54
C GLY A 59 -5.73 6.32 4.64
N LYS A 60 -6.21 7.55 4.87
CA LYS A 60 -5.29 8.67 5.15
C LYS A 60 -4.90 8.62 6.63
N PRO A 61 -3.60 8.72 6.98
CA PRO A 61 -3.20 8.83 8.37
C PRO A 61 -3.88 10.05 8.99
N PHE A 62 -4.40 9.88 10.21
CA PHE A 62 -5.02 10.97 10.94
C PHE A 62 -3.95 11.97 11.40
N GLU A 63 -3.88 13.12 10.74
CA GLU A 63 -2.98 14.20 11.14
C GLU A 63 -3.68 15.19 12.06
N ARG A 64 -3.48 15.01 13.37
CA ARG A 64 -4.06 15.88 14.41
C ARG A 64 -3.78 17.37 14.18
N ARG A 65 -2.59 17.69 13.68
CA ARG A 65 -2.18 19.08 13.40
C ARG A 65 -3.02 19.70 12.28
N MET A 66 -3.15 19.01 11.15
CA MET A 66 -3.96 19.44 10.01
C MET A 66 -5.44 19.58 10.41
N VAL A 67 -5.97 18.64 11.19
CA VAL A 67 -7.35 18.72 11.70
C VAL A 67 -7.53 19.93 12.64
N ASN A 68 -6.57 20.17 13.54
CA ASN A 68 -6.62 21.32 14.44
C ASN A 68 -6.47 22.66 13.70
N GLU A 69 -5.66 22.73 12.64
CA GLU A 69 -5.53 23.91 11.80
C GLU A 69 -6.84 24.21 11.05
N ARG A 70 -7.49 23.20 10.47
CA ARG A 70 -8.80 23.34 9.81
C ARG A 70 -9.92 23.71 10.79
N LEU A 71 -9.91 23.14 12.00
CA LEU A 71 -10.84 23.51 13.07
C LEU A 71 -10.66 24.98 13.49
N ARG A 72 -9.41 25.45 13.62
CA ARG A 72 -9.09 26.85 13.96
C ARG A 72 -9.44 27.84 12.86
N GLN A 73 -9.56 27.40 11.61
CA GLN A 73 -9.92 28.22 10.46
C GLN A 73 -11.43 28.26 10.19
N ASP A 74 -12.26 27.84 11.17
CA ASP A 74 -13.72 27.83 11.08
C ASP A 74 -14.29 27.01 9.91
N GLU A 75 -13.49 26.15 9.25
CA GLU A 75 -13.96 25.27 8.18
C GLU A 75 -15.02 24.26 8.66
N HIS A 76 -15.07 24.01 9.98
CA HIS A 76 -16.09 23.20 10.61
C HIS A 76 -17.49 23.84 10.52
N LEU A 77 -17.59 25.17 10.39
CA LEU A 77 -18.86 25.85 10.17
C LEU A 77 -19.44 25.53 8.79
N MET A 78 -18.61 25.41 7.75
CA MET A 78 -19.08 25.04 6.40
C MET A 78 -19.72 23.65 6.36
N LEU A 79 -19.23 22.70 7.17
CA LEU A 79 -19.82 21.37 7.27
C LEU A 79 -21.17 21.37 8.02
N MET A 80 -21.37 22.29 8.97
CA MET A 80 -22.65 22.43 9.67
C MET A 80 -23.72 23.12 8.82
N TYR A 81 -23.35 24.06 7.95
CA TYR A 81 -24.29 24.75 7.06
C TYR A 81 -24.79 23.91 5.88
N GLN A 82 -24.15 22.77 5.56
CA GLN A 82 -24.61 21.85 4.52
C GLN A 82 -25.73 20.89 4.97
N GLN A 83 -26.21 21.01 6.20
CA GLN A 83 -27.34 20.21 6.72
C GLN A 83 -28.65 21.01 6.89
N MET A 84 -28.77 22.20 6.29
CA MET A 84 -30.06 22.92 6.20
C MET A 84 -30.65 22.85 4.80
#